data_AF-A0AAW5LKI6-F1
#
_entry.id   AF-A0AAW5LKI6-F1
#
_cell.length_a   1.000
_cell.length_b   1.000
_cell.length_c   1.000
_cell.angle_alpha   90.00
_cell.angle_beta   90.00
_cell.angle_gamma   90.00
#
_symmetry.space_group_name_H-M   'P 1'
#
loop_
_entity.id
_entity.type
_entity.pdbx_description
1 polymer ?
#
loop_
_entity_poly.entity_id
_entity_poly.type
_entity_poly.pdbx_seq_one_letter_code
_entity_poly.pdbx_strand_id
1 'polypeptide(L)'
;MKKHFIELVTHYDEVGNIIEKQVFFTRPNISLSLVYECVDYLEHFDNKNVDHQMLADIVSRIYDSQFSNKQLLNGLQSYEGYKILMDQIVFVATGNTVDSSDISKEQQEEVSSWGELKNNLRSMIKEAVKKGDKDINDVLNTPFYFFVQELNEESKVVKKEESMLDAFM
;
A
#
# COMPACT_ATOMS: atom_id res chain seq x y z
N MET A 1 -12.35 0.30 -0.62
CA MET A 1 -11.05 0.31 0.10
C MET A 1 -10.97 -0.89 1.04
N LYS A 2 -10.01 -1.78 0.81
CA LYS A 2 -9.76 -2.94 1.68
C LYS A 2 -8.88 -2.49 2.84
N LYS A 3 -9.09 -3.09 4.01
CA LYS A 3 -8.29 -2.84 5.21
C LYS A 3 -7.53 -4.12 5.57
N HIS A 4 -6.24 -3.98 5.83
CA HIS A 4 -5.48 -4.99 6.55
C HIS A 4 -5.51 -4.69 8.06
N PHE A 5 -5.22 -5.70 8.88
CA PHE A 5 -5.17 -5.58 10.33
C PHE A 5 -3.91 -6.20 10.91
N ILE A 6 -3.61 -5.79 12.14
CA ILE A 6 -2.55 -6.36 12.97
C ILE A 6 -3.07 -6.57 14.38
N GLU A 7 -2.73 -7.70 14.98
CA GLU A 7 -3.07 -8.02 16.36
C GLU A 7 -1.83 -7.88 17.23
N LEU A 8 -1.92 -7.05 18.27
CA LEU A 8 -0.82 -6.86 19.23
C LEU A 8 -1.24 -7.36 20.60
N VAL A 9 -0.35 -8.09 21.27
CA VAL A 9 -0.52 -8.43 22.68
C VAL A 9 -0.33 -7.16 23.52
N THR A 10 -1.31 -6.83 24.36
CA THR A 10 -1.28 -5.63 25.21
C THR A 10 -1.01 -5.95 26.67
N HIS A 11 -1.52 -7.09 27.17
CA HIS A 11 -1.39 -7.48 28.56
C HIS A 11 -0.95 -8.93 28.72
N TYR A 12 -0.08 -9.15 29.69
CA TYR A 12 0.40 -10.44 30.14
C TYR A 12 0.00 -10.67 31.60
N ASP A 13 -0.20 -11.92 31.99
CA ASP A 13 -0.35 -12.29 33.40
C ASP A 13 1.01 -12.31 34.11
N GLU A 14 0.99 -12.51 35.43
CA GLU A 14 2.19 -12.58 36.26
C GLU A 14 3.16 -13.72 35.87
N VAL A 15 2.69 -14.68 35.06
CA VAL A 15 3.40 -15.87 34.62
C VAL A 15 3.87 -15.74 33.15
N GLY A 16 3.48 -14.67 32.46
CA GLY A 16 3.84 -14.38 31.07
C GLY A 16 2.86 -14.91 30.02
N ASN A 17 1.67 -15.38 30.40
CA ASN A 17 0.62 -15.76 29.45
C ASN A 17 -0.10 -14.53 28.90
N ILE A 18 -0.56 -14.63 27.65
CA ILE A 18 -1.30 -13.56 26.98
C ILE A 18 -2.70 -13.44 27.58
N ILE A 19 -3.03 -12.28 28.15
CA ILE A 19 -4.37 -11.96 28.68
C ILE A 19 -5.21 -11.27 27.61
N GLU A 20 -4.62 -10.30 26.90
CA GLU A 20 -5.38 -9.42 26.01
C GLU A 20 -4.62 -9.14 24.72
N LYS A 21 -5.38 -9.08 23.62
CA LYS A 21 -4.92 -8.64 22.32
C LYS A 21 -5.78 -7.50 21.82
N GLN A 22 -5.17 -6.53 21.17
CA GLN A 22 -5.86 -5.44 20.50
C GLN A 22 -5.65 -5.53 18.99
N VAL A 23 -6.74 -5.38 18.25
CA VAL A 23 -6.73 -5.36 16.79
C VAL A 23 -6.66 -3.91 16.31
N PHE A 24 -5.72 -3.63 15.42
CA PHE A 24 -5.58 -2.34 14.76
C PHE A 24 -5.82 -2.50 13.27
N PHE A 25 -6.34 -1.46 12.63
CA PHE A 25 -6.62 -1.46 11.20
C PHE A 25 -5.77 -0.43 10.47
N THR A 26 -5.33 -0.79 9.27
CA THR A 26 -4.72 0.14 8.32
C THR A 26 -5.62 1.34 8.05
N ARG A 27 -5.01 2.52 7.87
CA ARG A 27 -5.76 3.74 7.54
C ARG A 27 -6.30 3.67 6.10
N PRO A 28 -7.48 4.27 5.82
CA PRO A 28 -8.04 4.29 4.47
C PRO A 28 -7.25 5.19 3.50
N ASN A 29 -6.66 6.27 4.00
CA ASN A 29 -6.00 7.30 3.18
C ASN A 29 -4.48 7.13 3.17
N ILE A 30 -3.99 6.02 2.62
CA ILE A 30 -2.55 5.84 2.44
C ILE A 30 -2.03 6.77 1.35
N SER A 31 -1.06 7.61 1.69
CA SER A 31 -0.43 8.55 0.76
C SER A 31 0.43 7.83 -0.28
N LEU A 32 0.54 8.42 -1.47
CA LEU A 32 1.40 7.95 -2.54
C LEU A 32 2.87 7.82 -2.08
N SER A 33 3.34 8.73 -1.23
CA SER A 33 4.67 8.65 -0.61
C SER A 33 4.88 7.35 0.14
N LEU A 34 3.90 6.92 0.95
CA LEU A 34 4.02 5.72 1.76
C LEU A 34 3.95 4.45 0.90
N VAL A 35 3.15 4.45 -0.17
CA VAL A 35 3.15 3.36 -1.17
C VAL A 35 4.51 3.27 -1.85
N TYR A 36 5.04 4.40 -2.33
CA TYR A 36 6.35 4.46 -2.99
C TYR A 36 7.47 3.93 -2.08
N GLU A 37 7.46 4.33 -0.81
CA GLU A 37 8.43 3.86 0.18
C GLU A 37 8.32 2.35 0.44
N CYS A 38 7.11 1.80 0.53
CA CYS A 38 6.94 0.34 0.69
C CYS A 38 7.53 -0.42 -0.51
N VAL A 39 7.33 0.08 -1.72
CA VAL A 39 7.87 -0.52 -2.95
C VAL A 39 9.39 -0.38 -2.99
N ASP A 40 9.93 0.79 -2.64
CA ASP A 40 11.37 1.05 -2.57
C ASP A 40 12.06 0.15 -1.54
N TYR A 41 11.43 -0.04 -0.38
CA TYR A 41 11.91 -0.97 0.64
C TYR A 41 11.99 -2.40 0.10
N LEU A 42 10.93 -2.88 -0.57
CA LEU A 42 10.86 -4.23 -1.12
C LEU A 42 11.84 -4.47 -2.28
N GLU A 43 12.17 -3.44 -3.07
CA GLU A 43 13.19 -3.51 -4.11
C GLU A 43 14.59 -3.76 -3.54
N HIS A 44 14.91 -3.12 -2.42
CA HIS A 44 16.23 -3.21 -1.77
C HIS A 44 16.28 -4.25 -0.65
N PHE A 45 15.21 -4.99 -0.44
CA PHE A 45 15.09 -5.91 0.67
C PHE A 45 16.11 -7.07 0.57
N ASP A 46 16.98 -7.18 1.57
CA ASP A 46 17.91 -8.30 1.73
C ASP A 46 17.51 -9.14 2.95
N ASN A 47 17.13 -10.40 2.70
CA ASN A 47 16.70 -11.33 3.74
C ASN A 47 17.80 -11.68 4.76
N LYS A 48 19.07 -11.37 4.47
CA LYS A 48 20.20 -11.60 5.39
C LYS A 48 20.37 -10.48 6.42
N ASN A 49 19.89 -9.27 6.13
CA ASN A 49 20.13 -8.07 6.92
C ASN A 49 18.82 -7.33 7.22
N VAL A 50 17.90 -8.02 7.90
CA VAL A 50 16.59 -7.46 8.22
C VAL A 50 16.68 -6.45 9.35
N ASP A 51 16.50 -5.16 9.02
CA ASP A 51 16.31 -4.10 10.00
C ASP A 51 14.86 -4.08 10.50
N HIS A 52 14.65 -4.67 11.68
CA HIS A 52 13.34 -4.76 12.33
C HIS A 52 12.82 -3.39 12.79
N GLN A 53 13.71 -2.42 13.08
CA GLN A 53 13.29 -1.10 13.50
C GLN A 53 12.76 -0.30 12.31
N MET A 54 13.43 -0.40 11.15
CA MET A 54 12.95 0.21 9.91
C MET A 54 11.59 -0.36 9.50
N LEU A 55 11.42 -1.68 9.57
CA LEU A 55 10.13 -2.34 9.32
C LEU A 55 9.03 -1.83 10.25
N ALA A 56 9.31 -1.79 11.56
CA ALA A 56 8.37 -1.31 12.55
C ALA A 56 7.96 0.15 12.30
N ASP A 57 8.90 0.99 11.86
CA ASP A 57 8.63 2.40 11.55
C ASP A 57 7.70 2.58 10.35
N ILE A 58 7.98 1.88 9.23
CA ILE A 58 7.12 1.90 8.05
C ILE A 58 5.71 1.41 8.43
N VAL A 59 5.62 0.29 9.16
CA VAL A 59 4.34 -0.28 9.58
C VAL A 59 3.60 0.67 10.53
N SER A 60 4.28 1.30 11.48
CA SER A 60 3.66 2.31 12.34
C SER A 60 3.02 3.42 11.53
N ARG A 61 3.66 3.90 10.46
CA ARG A 61 3.11 4.92 9.56
C ARG A 61 1.95 4.41 8.70
N ILE A 62 1.95 3.14 8.30
CA ILE A 62 0.80 2.50 7.64
C ILE A 62 -0.46 2.53 8.53
N TYR A 63 -0.26 2.37 9.84
CA TYR A 63 -1.30 2.38 10.86
C TYR A 63 -1.51 3.76 11.50
N ASP A 64 -0.99 4.84 10.89
CA ASP A 64 -1.18 6.22 11.38
C ASP A 64 -0.71 6.41 12.83
N SER A 65 0.34 5.70 13.23
CA SER A 65 0.92 5.76 14.57
C SER A 65 -0.08 5.45 15.70
N GLN A 66 -1.10 4.62 15.43
CA GLN A 66 -2.03 4.09 16.43
C GLN A 66 -1.33 3.34 17.60
N PHE A 67 -0.08 2.95 17.39
CA PHE A 67 0.80 2.34 18.39
C PHE A 67 2.25 2.83 18.18
N SER A 68 3.07 2.76 19.23
CA SER A 68 4.51 3.02 19.14
C SER A 68 5.28 1.82 18.56
N ASN A 69 6.47 2.06 18.00
CA ASN A 69 7.36 0.98 17.54
C ASN A 69 7.68 -0.02 18.65
N LYS A 70 7.79 0.46 19.91
CA LYS A 70 8.00 -0.41 21.07
C LYS A 70 6.80 -1.31 21.32
N GLN A 71 5.57 -0.77 21.26
CA GLN A 71 4.35 -1.58 21.38
C GLN A 71 4.20 -2.57 20.24
N LEU A 72 4.55 -2.18 19.01
CA LEU A 72 4.52 -3.05 17.85
C LEU A 72 5.49 -4.24 18.02
N LEU A 73 6.77 -3.95 18.26
CA LEU A 73 7.80 -4.98 18.41
C LEU A 73 7.55 -5.88 19.63
N ASN A 74 7.11 -5.30 20.76
CA ASN A 74 6.79 -6.07 21.95
C ASN A 74 5.46 -6.81 21.85
N GLY A 75 4.51 -6.35 21.04
CA GLY A 75 3.21 -7.00 20.85
C GLY A 75 3.27 -8.15 19.84
N LEU A 76 4.26 -8.13 18.95
CA LEU A 76 4.53 -9.14 17.92
C LEU A 76 5.55 -10.20 18.36
N GLN A 77 5.50 -10.70 19.61
CA GLN A 77 6.54 -11.59 20.17
C GLN A 77 6.67 -12.99 19.53
N SER A 78 5.97 -13.27 18.43
CA SER A 78 6.12 -14.54 17.73
C SER A 78 7.36 -14.53 16.84
N TYR A 79 7.89 -15.73 16.54
CA TYR A 79 8.90 -15.93 15.48
C TYR A 79 8.40 -15.46 14.09
N GLU A 80 7.10 -15.17 13.96
CA GLU A 80 6.45 -14.66 12.77
C GLU A 80 6.27 -13.14 12.76
N GLY A 81 6.68 -12.42 13.82
CA GLY A 81 6.52 -10.97 13.92
C GLY A 81 7.07 -10.24 12.69
N TYR A 82 8.24 -10.64 12.21
CA TYR A 82 8.82 -10.13 10.96
C TYR A 82 7.92 -10.39 9.73
N LYS A 83 7.36 -11.60 9.60
CA LYS A 83 6.46 -11.93 8.47
C LYS A 83 5.22 -11.06 8.50
N ILE A 84 4.63 -10.89 9.69
CA ILE A 84 3.45 -10.03 9.88
C ILE A 84 3.75 -8.60 9.45
N LEU A 85 4.93 -8.06 9.81
CA LEU A 85 5.36 -6.72 9.39
C LEU A 85 5.53 -6.63 7.87
N MET A 86 6.20 -7.61 7.25
CA MET A 86 6.38 -7.66 5.80
C MET A 86 5.05 -7.75 5.05
N ASP A 87 4.11 -8.55 5.54
CA ASP A 87 2.79 -8.68 4.93
C ASP A 87 2.05 -7.32 4.89
N GLN A 88 2.23 -6.46 5.91
CA GLN A 88 1.66 -5.11 5.87
C GLN A 88 2.27 -4.27 4.75
N ILE A 89 3.59 -4.33 4.59
CA ILE A 89 4.32 -3.56 3.57
C ILE A 89 3.94 -4.06 2.17
N VAL A 90 3.88 -5.37 1.97
CA VAL A 90 3.45 -5.99 0.70
C VAL A 90 2.00 -5.62 0.39
N PHE A 91 1.10 -5.65 1.37
CA PHE A 91 -0.30 -5.25 1.19
C PHE A 91 -0.44 -3.82 0.68
N VAL A 92 0.35 -2.89 1.24
CA VAL A 92 0.34 -1.48 0.81
C VAL A 92 1.03 -1.30 -0.55
N ALA A 93 2.20 -1.92 -0.75
CA ALA A 93 2.97 -1.80 -1.99
C ALA A 93 2.20 -2.31 -3.21
N THR A 94 1.46 -3.42 -3.05
CA THR A 94 0.65 -4.00 -4.13
C THR A 94 -0.61 -3.21 -4.47
N GLY A 95 -0.88 -2.11 -3.76
CA GLY A 95 -2.10 -1.33 -3.96
C GLY A 95 -3.37 -2.07 -3.53
N ASN A 96 -3.24 -3.19 -2.81
CA ASN A 96 -4.38 -3.97 -2.31
C ASN A 96 -5.24 -3.23 -1.28
N THR A 97 -4.85 -2.01 -0.89
CA THR A 97 -5.68 -1.03 -0.17
C THR A 97 -6.87 -0.54 -1.00
N VAL A 98 -6.73 -0.56 -2.33
CA VAL A 98 -7.73 -0.15 -3.32
C VAL A 98 -8.66 -1.33 -3.66
N ASP A 99 -9.91 -1.04 -4.01
CA ASP A 99 -10.83 -2.09 -4.41
C ASP A 99 -10.36 -2.71 -5.74
N SER A 100 -10.30 -4.05 -5.81
CA SER A 100 -9.86 -4.76 -7.02
C SER A 100 -10.85 -4.59 -8.19
N SER A 101 -12.06 -4.10 -7.91
CA SER A 101 -13.02 -3.70 -8.94
C SER A 101 -12.66 -2.37 -9.62
N ASP A 102 -11.84 -1.54 -8.97
CA ASP A 102 -11.35 -0.32 -9.55
C ASP A 102 -10.25 -0.65 -10.57
N ILE A 103 -9.31 -1.55 -10.25
CA ILE A 103 -8.22 -1.94 -11.14
C ILE A 103 -8.76 -2.75 -12.34
N SER A 104 -8.67 -2.21 -13.55
CA SER A 104 -9.07 -2.92 -14.77
C SER A 104 -8.27 -4.22 -14.96
N LYS A 105 -8.96 -5.31 -15.36
CA LYS A 105 -8.34 -6.66 -15.54
C LYS A 105 -7.21 -6.70 -16.57
N GLU A 106 -7.18 -5.73 -17.47
CA GLU A 106 -6.14 -5.56 -18.49
C GLU A 106 -4.84 -4.96 -17.92
N GLN A 107 -4.86 -4.38 -16.70
CA GLN A 107 -3.71 -3.81 -16.01
C GLN A 107 -3.09 -4.74 -14.95
N GLN A 108 -3.60 -5.98 -14.83
CA GLN A 108 -2.84 -7.08 -14.24
C GLN A 108 -1.81 -7.59 -15.26
N GLU A 109 -0.99 -6.69 -15.80
CA GLU A 109 0.29 -7.15 -16.34
C GLU A 109 1.05 -7.76 -15.16
N GLU A 110 1.65 -8.94 -15.37
CA GLU A 110 2.58 -9.52 -14.40
C GLU A 110 3.64 -8.47 -14.08
N VAL A 111 3.49 -7.76 -12.95
CA VAL A 111 4.54 -6.89 -12.42
C VAL A 111 5.74 -7.80 -12.18
N SER A 112 6.72 -7.77 -13.08
CA SER A 112 7.77 -8.78 -13.10
C SER A 112 8.81 -8.53 -12.00
N SER A 113 8.83 -7.32 -11.42
CA SER A 113 9.64 -6.96 -10.24
C SER A 113 9.16 -5.72 -9.48
N TRP A 114 9.57 -5.57 -8.22
CA TRP A 114 9.38 -4.35 -7.42
C TRP A 114 9.99 -3.09 -8.07
N GLY A 115 11.10 -3.26 -8.81
CA GLY A 115 11.75 -2.15 -9.52
C GLY A 115 10.88 -1.60 -10.66
N GLU A 116 10.15 -2.45 -11.37
CA GLU A 116 9.18 -1.99 -12.39
C GLU A 116 8.04 -1.20 -11.75
N LEU A 117 7.46 -1.73 -10.66
CA LEU A 117 6.41 -1.03 -9.93
C LEU A 117 6.87 0.34 -9.45
N LYS A 118 8.10 0.42 -8.91
CA LYS A 118 8.70 1.69 -8.49
C LYS A 118 8.86 2.68 -9.65
N ASN A 119 9.31 2.20 -10.81
CA ASN A 119 9.46 3.03 -12.00
C ASN A 119 8.11 3.52 -12.52
N ASN A 120 7.07 2.69 -12.47
CA ASN A 120 5.70 3.07 -12.84
C ASN A 120 5.16 4.15 -11.91
N LEU A 121 5.31 3.98 -10.59
CA LEU A 121 4.93 5.00 -9.61
C LEU A 121 5.70 6.30 -9.83
N ARG A 122 7.01 6.22 -10.12
CA ARG A 122 7.84 7.39 -10.41
C ARG A 122 7.36 8.15 -11.66
N SER A 123 6.97 7.43 -12.71
CA SER A 123 6.41 8.03 -13.93
C SER A 123 5.07 8.71 -13.64
N MET A 124 4.18 8.02 -12.91
CA MET A 124 2.89 8.57 -12.48
C MET A 124 3.05 9.86 -11.65
N ILE A 125 3.99 9.89 -10.69
CA ILE A 125 4.31 11.09 -9.91
C ILE A 125 4.75 12.24 -10.83
N LYS A 126 5.64 11.97 -11.78
CA LYS A 126 6.14 12.99 -12.72
C LYS A 126 5.02 13.54 -13.60
N GLU A 127 4.10 12.70 -14.04
CA GLU A 127 2.96 13.12 -14.85
C GLU A 127 1.98 13.97 -14.04
N ALA A 128 1.67 13.57 -12.81
CA ALA A 128 0.80 14.34 -11.93
C ALA A 128 1.35 15.75 -11.62
N VAL A 129 2.65 15.86 -11.36
CA VAL A 129 3.34 17.16 -11.19
C VAL A 129 3.21 18.01 -12.45
N LYS A 130 3.40 17.42 -13.64
CA LYS A 130 3.29 18.13 -14.93
C LYS A 130 1.87 18.56 -15.27
N LYS A 131 0.87 17.72 -15.01
CA LYS A 131 -0.55 17.99 -15.35
C LYS A 131 -1.17 19.02 -14.40
N GLY A 132 -0.79 18.99 -13.12
CA GLY A 132 -1.51 19.70 -12.06
C GLY A 132 -0.94 21.05 -11.61
N ASP A 133 0.23 21.48 -12.10
CA ASP A 133 0.98 22.62 -11.53
C ASP A 133 1.19 22.49 -9.99
N LYS A 134 1.16 21.24 -9.49
CA LYS A 134 1.30 20.91 -8.06
C LYS A 134 2.75 20.65 -7.72
N ASP A 135 3.17 21.08 -6.52
CA ASP A 135 4.48 20.72 -5.99
C ASP A 135 4.59 19.21 -5.78
N ILE A 136 5.81 18.68 -5.87
CA ILE A 136 6.06 17.24 -5.69
C ILE A 136 5.58 16.76 -4.32
N ASN A 137 5.68 17.58 -3.26
CA ASN A 137 5.22 17.21 -1.93
C ASN A 137 3.69 17.07 -1.88
N ASP A 138 2.95 17.92 -2.61
CA ASP A 138 1.49 17.82 -2.68
C ASP A 138 1.05 16.53 -3.37
N VAL A 139 1.74 16.16 -4.46
CA VAL A 139 1.50 14.90 -5.17
C VAL A 139 1.81 13.70 -4.27
N LEU A 140 2.95 13.71 -3.58
CA LEU A 140 3.36 12.62 -2.69
C LEU A 140 2.43 12.45 -1.48
N ASN A 141 1.85 13.53 -0.97
CA ASN A 141 0.91 13.49 0.16
C ASN A 141 -0.53 13.13 -0.25
N THR A 142 -0.82 13.12 -1.56
CA THR A 142 -2.15 12.75 -2.06
C THR A 142 -2.43 11.26 -1.81
N PRO A 143 -3.64 10.89 -1.35
CA PRO A 143 -4.03 9.49 -1.20
C PRO A 143 -3.87 8.70 -2.49
N PHE A 144 -3.21 7.55 -2.42
CA PHE A 144 -2.87 6.72 -3.60
C PHE A 144 -4.11 6.33 -4.42
N TYR A 145 -5.25 6.13 -3.76
CA TYR A 145 -6.49 5.73 -4.42
C TYR A 145 -6.95 6.71 -5.52
N PHE A 146 -6.70 8.01 -5.36
CA PHE A 146 -7.08 8.99 -6.38
C PHE A 146 -6.36 8.76 -7.70
N PHE A 147 -5.09 8.36 -7.66
CA PHE A 147 -4.32 8.06 -8.86
C PHE A 147 -4.82 6.78 -9.54
N VAL A 148 -5.19 5.77 -8.75
CA VAL A 148 -5.80 4.55 -9.30
C VAL A 148 -7.13 4.88 -9.96
N GLN A 149 -7.98 5.69 -9.33
CA GLN A 149 -9.25 6.12 -9.93
C GLN A 149 -9.05 6.90 -11.24
N GLU A 150 -8.15 7.89 -11.27
CA GLU A 150 -7.88 8.69 -12.48
C GLU A 150 -7.43 7.81 -13.64
N LEU A 151 -6.51 6.86 -13.40
CA LEU A 151 -6.07 5.88 -14.40
C LEU A 151 -7.22 4.99 -14.91
N ASN A 152 -8.15 4.62 -14.03
CA ASN A 152 -9.32 3.81 -14.38
C ASN A 152 -10.40 4.61 -15.12
N GLU A 153 -10.50 5.90 -14.86
CA GLU A 153 -11.40 6.80 -15.60
C GLU A 153 -10.84 7.09 -17.00
N GLU A 154 -9.54 7.35 -17.15
CA GLU A 154 -8.89 7.53 -18.46
C GLU A 154 -9.06 6.28 -19.36
N SER A 155 -8.98 5.07 -18.79
CA SER A 155 -9.15 3.81 -19.53
C SER A 155 -10.61 3.50 -19.92
N LYS A 156 -11.61 4.06 -19.22
CA LYS A 156 -13.03 3.93 -19.60
C LYS A 156 -13.44 4.76 -20.82
N VAL A 157 -12.60 5.70 -21.29
CA VAL A 157 -12.94 6.61 -22.40
C VAL A 157 -12.85 5.94 -23.79
N VAL A 158 -12.40 4.68 -23.91
CA VAL A 158 -12.30 3.98 -25.21
C VAL A 158 -13.23 2.77 -25.27
N LYS A 159 -14.54 3.01 -25.25
CA LYS A 159 -15.50 2.21 -26.03
C LYS A 159 -16.49 3.17 -26.67
N LYS A 160 -16.15 3.64 -27.88
CA LYS A 160 -17.18 4.03 -28.83
C LYS A 160 -18.01 2.76 -29.04
N GLU A 161 -19.21 2.72 -28.50
CA GLU A 161 -20.22 1.78 -28.97
C GLU A 161 -20.30 2.01 -30.48
N GLU A 162 -19.90 1.01 -31.27
CA GLU A 162 -20.29 0.96 -32.68
C GLU A 162 -21.82 1.03 -32.67
N SER A 163 -22.32 2.20 -33.07
CA SER A 163 -23.74 2.45 -33.15
C SER A 163 -24.33 1.44 -34.12
N MET A 164 -25.38 0.73 -33.71
CA MET A 164 -26.16 -0.17 -34.59
C MET A 164 -26.69 0.53 -35.86
N LEU A 165 -26.51 1.85 -35.99
CA LEU A 165 -26.84 2.64 -37.17
C LEU A 165 -25.83 2.50 -38.32
N ASP A 166 -24.57 2.08 -38.07
CA ASP A 166 -23.59 1.86 -39.14
C ASP A 166 -23.81 0.54 -39.91
N ALA A 167 -24.74 -0.32 -39.46
CA ALA A 167 -25.14 -1.54 -40.17
C ALA A 167 -26.19 -1.31 -41.27
N PHE A 168 -26.66 -0.06 -41.45
CA PHE A 168 -27.74 0.28 -42.38
C PHE A 168 -27.38 1.35 -43.43
N MET A 169 -26.10 1.74 -43.56
CA MET A 169 -25.61 2.67 -44.59
C MET A 169 -24.73 1.96 -45.62
#